data_AF-A0A699VEL8-F1
#
_entry.id   AF-A0A699VEL8-F1
#
_cell.length_a   1.000
_cell.length_b   1.000
_cell.length_c   1.000
_cell.angle_alpha   90.00
_cell.angle_beta   90.00
_cell.angle_gamma   90.00
#
_symmetry.space_group_name_H-M   'P 1'
#
loop_
_entity.id
_entity.type
_entity.pdbx_description
1 polymer ?
#
loop_
_entity_poly.entity_id
_entity_poly.type
_entity_poly.pdbx_seq_one_letter_code
_entity_poly.pdbx_strand_id
1 'polypeptide(L)' 'MAKTKPGKKDCDSYTIRGTDKIVRPGDCVLMRPSNFDKPLYVARVEKLEADHRNNVKVKAR' A
#
# COMPACT_ATOMS: atom_id res chain seq x y z
N MET A 1 -3.49 -18.64 -27.62
CA MET A 1 -2.59 -18.57 -26.46
C MET A 1 -3.21 -17.61 -25.44
N ALA A 2 -3.84 -18.12 -24.38
CA ALA A 2 -4.40 -17.25 -23.34
C ALA A 2 -3.24 -16.68 -22.53
N LYS A 3 -3.01 -15.36 -22.60
CA LYS A 3 -2.05 -14.70 -21.71
C LYS A 3 -2.56 -14.86 -20.28
N THR A 4 -1.84 -15.64 -19.46
CA THR A 4 -2.09 -15.74 -18.02
C THR A 4 -2.01 -14.33 -17.44
N LYS A 5 -3.12 -13.81 -16.90
CA LYS A 5 -3.13 -12.52 -16.20
C LYS A 5 -2.07 -12.59 -15.10
N PRO A 6 -1.05 -11.71 -15.06
CA PRO A 6 -0.21 -11.53 -13.88
C PRO A 6 -1.10 -11.48 -12.65
N GLY A 7 -0.99 -12.51 -11.81
CA GLY A 7 -1.69 -12.57 -10.55
C GLY A 7 -1.27 -11.40 -9.66
N LYS A 8 -2.08 -11.09 -8.64
CA LYS A 8 -1.64 -10.17 -7.59
C LYS A 8 -0.29 -10.65 -7.06
N LYS A 9 0.69 -9.75 -7.03
CA LYS A 9 2.04 -10.07 -6.54
C LYS A 9 2.25 -9.40 -5.19
N ASP A 10 2.81 -10.14 -4.26
CA ASP A 10 3.22 -9.58 -2.99
C ASP A 10 4.45 -8.68 -3.17
N CYS A 11 4.43 -7.53 -2.49
CA CYS A 11 5.53 -6.58 -2.48
C CYS A 11 6.11 -6.47 -1.07
N ASP A 12 7.43 -6.50 -0.96
CA ASP A 12 8.11 -6.36 0.34
C ASP A 12 8.22 -4.91 0.81
N SER A 13 8.12 -3.95 -0.12
CA SER A 13 8.24 -2.52 0.21
C SER A 13 7.51 -1.63 -0.78
N TYR A 14 7.13 -0.43 -0.32
CA TYR A 14 6.57 0.63 -1.15
C TYR A 14 7.19 1.99 -0.81
N THR A 15 7.74 2.69 -1.80
CA THR A 15 8.20 4.07 -1.64
C THR A 15 7.02 5.03 -1.82
N ILE A 16 6.74 5.87 -0.82
CA ILE A 16 5.67 6.85 -0.89
C ILE A 16 6.04 7.91 -1.94
N ARG A 17 5.24 8.00 -3.00
CA ARG A 17 5.45 8.95 -4.11
C ARG A 17 5.66 10.38 -3.59
N GLY A 18 6.71 11.03 -4.10
CA GLY A 18 7.09 12.40 -3.70
C GLY A 18 7.91 12.47 -2.41
N THR A 19 8.33 11.33 -1.85
CA THR A 19 9.21 11.26 -0.68
C THR A 19 10.19 10.10 -0.81
N ASP A 20 11.25 10.10 -0.01
CA ASP A 20 12.20 8.98 0.11
C ASP A 20 11.76 7.94 1.18
N LYS A 21 10.54 8.06 1.70
CA LYS A 21 10.04 7.16 2.74
C LYS A 21 9.61 5.83 2.14
N ILE A 22 10.23 4.76 2.62
CA ILE A 22 9.93 3.38 2.26
C ILE A 22 9.09 2.76 3.38
N VAL A 23 7.99 2.12 3.02
CA VAL A 23 7.07 1.43 3.93
C VAL A 23 7.17 -0.07 3.69
N ARG A 24 7.21 -0.85 4.78
CA ARG A 24 7.25 -2.32 4.77
C ARG A 24 6.15 -2.93 5.64
N PRO A 25 5.82 -4.22 5.46
CA PRO A 25 5.00 -4.95 6.42
C PRO A 25 5.58 -4.84 7.84
N GLY A 26 4.74 -4.45 8.80
CA GLY A 26 5.11 -4.19 10.18
C GLY A 26 5.12 -2.70 10.56
N ASP A 27 5.30 -1.80 9.59
CA ASP A 27 5.38 -0.36 9.86
C ASP A 27 4.02 0.24 10.21
N CYS A 28 4.03 1.27 11.06
CA CYS A 28 2.87 2.12 11.31
C CYS A 28 2.91 3.36 10.39
N VAL A 29 1.78 3.65 9.75
CA VAL A 29 1.66 4.76 8.79
C VAL A 29 0.48 5.67 9.13
N LEU A 30 0.59 6.93 8.69
CA LEU A 30 -0.51 7.89 8.69
C LEU A 30 -1.20 7.86 7.33
N MET A 31 -2.51 7.65 7.34
CA MET A 31 -3.35 7.63 6.15
C MET A 31 -4.25 8.87 6.12
N ARG A 32 -4.44 9.40 4.91
CA ARG A 32 -5.34 10.53 4.69
C ARG A 32 -6.79 10.08 4.96
N PRO A 33 -7.53 10.75 5.86
CA PRO A 33 -8.94 10.48 6.07
C PRO A 33 -9.78 10.99 4.89
N SER A 34 -10.98 10.46 4.73
CA SER A 34 -11.92 10.95 3.70
C SER A 34 -12.38 12.39 3.94
N ASN A 35 -12.46 12.81 5.22
CA ASN A 35 -12.82 14.17 5.61
C ASN A 35 -11.58 14.85 6.23
N PHE A 36 -11.19 16.00 5.70
CA PHE A 36 -10.01 16.75 6.15
C PHE A 36 -10.11 17.32 7.57
N ASP A 37 -11.32 17.39 8.11
CA ASP A 37 -11.59 17.81 9.50
C ASP A 37 -11.21 16.74 10.53
N LYS A 38 -11.09 15.48 10.08
CA LYS A 38 -10.71 14.36 10.95
C LYS A 38 -9.19 14.28 11.11
N PRO A 39 -8.70 13.82 12.26
CA PRO A 39 -7.28 13.49 12.42
C PRO A 39 -6.85 12.40 11.43
N LEU A 40 -5.55 12.38 11.12
CA LEU A 40 -4.96 11.35 10.27
C LEU A 40 -5.17 9.95 10.88
N TYR A 41 -5.56 8.99 10.05
CA TYR A 41 -5.74 7.62 10.53
C TYR A 41 -4.37 6.97 10.72
N VAL A 42 -4.18 6.29 11.84
CA VAL A 42 -3.00 5.46 12.09
C VAL A 42 -3.37 4.01 11.76
N ALA A 43 -2.49 3.32 11.04
CA ALA A 43 -2.67 1.91 10.75
C ALA A 43 -1.33 1.19 10.72
N ARG A 44 -1.32 -0.11 11.06
CA ARG A 44 -0.16 -0.96 10.84
C ARG A 44 -0.27 -1.69 9.51
N VAL A 45 0.79 -1.68 8.73
CA VAL A 45 0.84 -2.39 7.45
C VAL A 45 1.03 -3.88 7.71
N GLU A 46 0.08 -4.71 7.26
CA GLU A 46 0.20 -6.17 7.35
C GLU A 46 0.74 -6.78 6.06
N LYS A 47 0.33 -6.24 4.91
CA LYS A 47 0.68 -6.77 3.59
C LYS A 47 0.62 -5.67 2.54
N LEU A 48 1.48 -5.75 1.54
CA LEU A 48 1.45 -4.91 0.34
C LEU A 48 1.21 -5.81 -0.87
N GLU A 49 0.16 -5.53 -1.65
CA GLU A 49 -0.18 -6.28 -2.86
C GLU A 49 -0.11 -5.36 -4.07
N ALA A 50 0.72 -5.69 -5.06
CA ALA A 50 0.69 -5.05 -6.37
C ALA A 50 -0.34 -5.73 -7.29
N ASP A 51 -1.17 -4.90 -7.92
CA ASP A 51 -2.03 -5.34 -9.01
C ASP A 51 -1.31 -5.31 -10.37
N HIS A 52 -1.98 -5.80 -11.41
CA HIS A 52 -1.47 -5.81 -12.78
C HIS A 52 -1.22 -4.39 -13.35
N ARG A 53 -1.86 -3.37 -12.80
CA ARG A 53 -1.71 -1.97 -13.21
C ARG A 53 -0.63 -1.24 -12.40
N ASN A 54 0.19 -1.99 -11.66
CA ASN A 54 1.24 -1.47 -10.79
C ASN A 54 0.71 -0.56 -9.66
N ASN A 55 -0.58 -0.68 -9.32
CA ASN A 55 -1.10 -0.07 -8.10
C ASN A 55 -0.78 -0.97 -6.92
N VAL A 56 -0.30 -0.37 -5.84
CA VAL A 56 -0.07 -1.07 -4.58
C VAL A 56 -1.26 -0.84 -3.67
N LYS A 57 -1.84 -1.93 -3.18
CA LYS A 57 -2.86 -1.95 -2.14
C LYS A 57 -2.23 -2.39 -0.82
N VAL A 58 -2.58 -1.68 0.24
CA VAL A 58 -2.11 -1.95 1.59
C VAL A 58 -3.21 -2.67 2.35
N LYS A 59 -2.91 -3.83 2.92
CA LYS A 59 -3.74 -4.44 3.95
C LYS A 59 -3.30 -3.89 5.30
N ALA A 60 -4.23 -3.28 6.01
CA ALA A 60 -3.99 -2.54 7.25
C ALA A 60 -4.78 -3.13 8.42
N ARG A 61 -4.23 -3.01 9.63
CA ARG A 61 -4.88 -3.29 10.92
C ARG A 61 -4.92 -2.04 11.78
#